data_AF-A0A1G0E1V1-F1
#
_entry.id   AF-A0A1G0E1V1-F1
#
_cell.length_a   1.000
_cell.length_b   1.000
_cell.length_c   1.000
_cell.angle_alpha   90.00
_cell.angle_beta   90.00
_cell.angle_gamma   90.00
#
_symmetry.space_group_name_H-M   'P 1'
#
loop_
_entity.id
_entity.type
_entity.pdbx_description
1 polymer ?
#
loop_
_entity_poly.entity_id
_entity_poly.type
_entity_poly.pdbx_seq_one_letter_code
_entity_poly.pdbx_strand_id
1 'polypeptide(L)'
;MNTDDGKILLPIARAAIARVLDLPYATDETAPWLAEHGACFVTLTQNGELRGCIGTLQAHRPLLADVKSNAVSAAMHDPRFMPLSAEELDITTVEISLLSPTTAMDVRDEADALAQMRPNVDGILFEYGRYRSTFL
;
A
#
# COMPACT_ATOMS: atom_id res chain seq x y z
N MET A 1 -1.73 -11.60 10.20
CA MET A 1 -0.48 -10.90 10.54
C MET A 1 -0.43 -10.60 12.01
N ASN A 2 0.78 -10.52 12.56
CA ASN A 2 1.01 -10.05 13.91
C ASN A 2 1.15 -8.52 13.85
N THR A 3 0.64 -7.78 14.84
CA THR A 3 0.67 -6.31 14.86
C THR A 3 2.10 -5.75 14.83
N ASP A 4 3.11 -6.59 15.07
CA ASP A 4 4.52 -6.25 14.98
C ASP A 4 5.06 -6.07 13.55
N ASP A 5 4.38 -6.60 12.52
CA ASP A 5 4.86 -6.51 11.13
C ASP A 5 4.93 -5.04 10.67
N GLY A 6 4.00 -4.20 11.13
CA GLY A 6 3.99 -2.76 10.85
C GLY A 6 5.21 -2.02 11.39
N LYS A 7 5.80 -2.49 12.50
CA LYS A 7 7.04 -1.90 13.07
C LYS A 7 8.25 -2.11 12.16
N ILE A 8 8.19 -3.10 11.27
CA ILE A 8 9.22 -3.40 10.28
C ILE A 8 8.89 -2.72 8.95
N LEU A 9 7.65 -2.84 8.47
CA LEU A 9 7.26 -2.32 7.15
C LEU A 9 7.30 -0.78 7.05
N LEU A 10 6.88 -0.06 8.10
CA LEU A 10 6.80 1.40 8.07
C LEU A 10 8.18 2.06 7.91
N PRO A 11 9.22 1.68 8.70
CA PRO A 11 10.58 2.15 8.47
C PRO A 11 11.13 1.79 7.07
N ILE A 12 10.79 0.62 6.51
CA ILE A 12 11.20 0.21 5.16
C ILE A 12 10.64 1.15 4.09
N ALA A 13 9.34 1.43 4.14
CA ALA A 13 8.71 2.36 3.21
C ALA A 13 9.32 3.76 3.32
N ARG A 14 9.52 4.25 4.55
CA ARG A 14 10.13 5.56 4.79
C ARG A 14 11.59 5.63 4.32
N ALA A 15 12.38 4.57 4.54
CA ALA A 15 13.75 4.46 4.04
C ALA A 15 13.82 4.50 2.50
N ALA A 16 12.87 3.84 1.83
CA ALA A 16 12.79 3.83 0.38
C ALA A 16 12.55 5.22 -0.20
N ILE A 17 11.64 5.99 0.41
CA ILE A 17 11.35 7.38 0.02
C ILE A 17 12.56 8.28 0.35
N ALA A 18 13.11 8.19 1.56
CA ALA A 18 14.27 8.97 1.96
C ALA A 18 15.45 8.79 0.98
N ARG A 19 15.71 7.56 0.55
CA ARG A 19 16.80 7.26 -0.38
C ARG A 19 16.64 7.94 -1.75
N VAL A 20 15.42 8.07 -2.28
CA VAL A 20 15.21 8.78 -3.57
C VAL A 20 15.24 10.29 -3.43
N LEU A 21 15.16 10.80 -2.18
CA LEU A 21 15.30 12.21 -1.83
C LEU A 21 16.70 12.54 -1.32
N ASP A 22 17.68 11.64 -1.49
CA ASP A 22 19.06 11.77 -1.02
C ASP A 22 19.19 12.03 0.50
N LEU A 23 18.25 11.51 1.29
CA LEU A 23 18.23 11.61 2.75
C LEU A 23 18.76 10.31 3.41
N PRO A 24 19.55 10.43 4.49
CA PRO A 24 20.02 9.27 5.23
C PRO A 24 18.88 8.68 6.07
N TYR A 25 18.54 7.42 5.80
CA TYR A 25 17.60 6.67 6.63
C TYR A 25 17.91 5.18 6.55
N ALA A 26 18.28 4.57 7.68
CA ALA A 26 18.60 3.16 7.77
C ALA A 26 17.45 2.38 8.40
N THR A 27 17.27 1.15 7.97
CA THR A 27 16.23 0.25 8.49
C THR A 27 16.70 -1.20 8.38
N ASP A 28 16.11 -2.07 9.19
CA ASP A 28 16.35 -3.50 9.13
C ASP A 28 15.39 -4.14 8.11
N GLU A 29 15.96 -4.95 7.21
CA GLU A 29 15.26 -5.64 6.13
C GLU A 29 15.48 -7.15 6.20
N THR A 30 15.96 -7.67 7.33
CA THR A 30 16.42 -9.06 7.45
C THR A 30 15.32 -10.06 7.81
N ALA A 31 14.11 -9.59 8.11
CA ALA A 31 13.00 -10.47 8.47
C ALA A 31 12.66 -11.44 7.32
N PRO A 32 12.72 -12.77 7.51
CA PRO A 32 12.66 -13.74 6.41
C PRO A 32 11.36 -13.66 5.57
N TRP A 33 10.24 -13.35 6.21
CA TRP A 33 8.92 -13.25 5.56
C TRP A 33 8.84 -12.09 4.56
N LEU A 34 9.77 -11.13 4.59
CA LEU A 34 9.87 -10.06 3.60
C LEU A 34 10.22 -10.58 2.19
N ALA A 35 10.80 -11.78 2.10
CA ALA A 35 11.11 -12.44 0.83
C ALA A 35 9.90 -13.17 0.22
N GLU A 36 8.83 -13.39 1.00
CA GLU A 36 7.61 -14.01 0.52
C GLU A 36 6.85 -13.04 -0.40
N HIS A 37 6.08 -13.60 -1.33
CA HIS A 37 5.26 -12.79 -2.22
C HIS A 37 4.16 -12.07 -1.43
N GLY A 38 4.06 -10.77 -1.63
CA GLY A 38 3.04 -9.93 -1.00
C GLY A 38 2.61 -8.79 -1.91
N ALA A 39 1.43 -8.24 -1.61
CA ALA A 39 0.88 -7.08 -2.30
C ALA A 39 0.43 -6.07 -1.26
N CYS A 40 0.79 -4.80 -1.44
CA CYS A 40 0.38 -3.75 -0.53
C CYS A 40 -0.02 -2.47 -1.26
N PHE A 41 -0.76 -1.63 -0.56
CA PHE A 41 -0.88 -0.20 -0.86
C PHE A 41 -0.05 0.59 0.15
N VAL A 42 0.64 1.61 -0.34
CA VAL A 42 1.30 2.61 0.50
C VAL A 42 0.55 3.92 0.33
N THR A 43 0.05 4.44 1.44
CA THR A 43 -0.68 5.70 1.50
C THR A 43 0.14 6.70 2.29
N LEU A 44 0.31 7.90 1.71
CA LEU A 44 0.98 9.03 2.30
C LEU A 44 -0.08 10.07 2.66
N THR A 45 -0.04 10.56 3.90
CA THR A 45 -0.91 11.65 4.34
C THR A 45 -0.13 12.76 5.02
N GLN A 46 -0.63 13.98 4.92
CA GLN A 46 -0.09 15.16 5.60
C GLN A 46 -1.26 15.91 6.23
N ASN A 47 -1.19 16.17 7.54
CA ASN A 47 -2.27 16.84 8.28
C ASN A 47 -3.65 16.17 8.11
N GLY A 48 -3.69 14.85 7.94
CA GLY A 48 -4.91 14.08 7.69
C GLY A 48 -5.40 14.04 6.24
N GLU A 49 -4.76 14.80 5.34
CA GLU A 49 -5.11 14.86 3.92
C GLU A 49 -4.25 13.90 3.09
N LEU A 50 -4.81 13.35 2.02
CA LEU A 50 -4.12 12.46 1.11
C LEU A 50 -3.01 13.20 0.35
N ARG A 51 -1.79 12.65 0.38
CA ARG A 51 -0.59 13.19 -0.32
C ARG A 51 -0.05 12.28 -1.41
N GLY A 52 -0.45 11.02 -1.41
CA GLY A 52 -0.13 10.03 -2.43
C GLY A 52 -0.65 8.65 -2.02
N CYS A 53 -1.07 7.83 -2.97
CA CYS A 53 -1.42 6.43 -2.71
C CYS A 53 -1.18 5.59 -3.96
N ILE A 54 -0.29 4.60 -3.84
CA ILE A 54 0.00 3.63 -4.90
C ILE A 54 0.12 2.25 -4.27
N GLY A 55 -0.35 1.24 -4.99
CA GLY A 55 -0.24 -0.14 -4.56
C GLY A 55 -0.35 -1.14 -5.69
N THR A 56 -0.22 -2.40 -5.33
CA THR A 56 -0.43 -3.53 -6.21
C THR A 56 -1.53 -4.42 -5.64
N LEU A 57 -2.31 -5.03 -6.53
CA LEU A 57 -3.44 -5.89 -6.14
C LEU A 57 -3.07 -7.38 -6.05
N GLN A 58 -1.95 -7.76 -6.64
CA GLN A 58 -1.55 -9.16 -6.78
C GLN A 58 -0.09 -9.33 -6.35
N ALA A 59 0.13 -10.36 -5.54
CA ALA A 59 1.43 -10.73 -4.97
C ALA A 59 2.35 -11.37 -6.02
N HIS A 60 2.88 -10.54 -6.93
CA HIS A 60 3.72 -10.96 -8.05
C HIS A 60 5.22 -10.81 -7.79
N ARG A 61 5.60 -10.24 -6.64
CA ARG A 61 7.00 -10.01 -6.24
C ARG A 61 7.13 -10.10 -4.71
N PRO A 62 8.37 -10.23 -4.18
CA PRO A 62 8.61 -10.21 -2.74
C PRO A 62 8.05 -8.95 -2.08
N LEU A 63 7.49 -9.11 -0.88
CA LEU A 63 6.85 -8.03 -0.14
C LEU A 63 7.79 -6.85 0.11
N LEU A 64 9.07 -7.11 0.40
CA LEU A 64 10.10 -6.06 0.52
C LEU A 64 10.16 -5.17 -0.73
N ALA A 65 10.19 -5.81 -1.90
CA ALA A 65 10.27 -5.11 -3.17
C ALA A 65 8.97 -4.36 -3.48
N ASP A 66 7.82 -4.95 -3.13
CA ASP A 66 6.51 -4.32 -3.34
C ASP A 66 6.35 -3.05 -2.48
N VAL A 67 6.63 -3.14 -1.18
CA VAL A 67 6.57 -1.99 -0.24
C VAL A 67 7.48 -0.86 -0.70
N LYS A 68 8.74 -1.16 -1.04
CA LYS A 68 9.69 -0.13 -1.52
C LYS A 68 9.23 0.52 -2.81
N SER A 69 8.79 -0.29 -3.78
CA SER A 69 8.34 0.20 -5.08
C SER A 69 7.11 1.09 -4.93
N ASN A 70 6.15 0.68 -4.10
CA ASN A 70 4.89 1.40 -3.92
C ASN A 70 5.09 2.65 -3.07
N ALA A 71 5.99 2.64 -2.08
CA ALA A 71 6.33 3.83 -1.30
C ALA A 71 6.98 4.92 -2.16
N VAL A 72 7.97 4.56 -2.97
CA VAL A 72 8.58 5.51 -3.93
C VAL A 72 7.55 6.00 -4.94
N SER A 73 6.69 5.12 -5.44
CA SER A 73 5.67 5.53 -6.42
C SER A 73 4.61 6.44 -5.82
N ALA A 74 4.15 6.18 -4.60
CA ALA A 74 3.22 7.06 -3.89
C ALA A 74 3.83 8.44 -3.63
N ALA A 75 5.13 8.51 -3.33
CA ALA A 75 5.83 9.78 -3.10
C ALA A 75 6.14 10.55 -4.40
N MET A 76 6.54 9.85 -5.46
CA MET A 76 7.17 10.49 -6.64
C MET A 76 6.34 10.42 -7.92
N HIS A 77 5.39 9.48 -8.00
CA HIS A 77 4.75 9.09 -9.26
C HIS A 77 3.22 9.00 -9.19
N ASP A 78 2.59 9.37 -8.06
CA ASP A 78 1.13 9.49 -8.02
C ASP A 78 0.71 10.67 -8.91
N PRO A 79 -0.01 10.44 -10.03
CA PRO A 79 -0.27 11.47 -11.03
C PRO A 79 -1.19 12.59 -10.54
N ARG A 80 -1.79 12.44 -9.35
CA ARG A 80 -2.65 13.44 -8.72
C ARG A 80 -1.86 14.52 -7.98
N PHE A 81 -0.58 14.26 -7.69
CA PHE A 81 0.25 15.12 -6.86
C PHE A 81 1.60 15.41 -7.51
N MET A 82 2.23 16.50 -7.09
CA MET A 82 3.64 16.74 -7.41
C MET A 82 4.53 15.77 -6.59
N PRO A 83 5.71 15.41 -7.10
CA PRO A 83 6.67 14.62 -6.34
C PRO A 83 6.94 15.23 -4.96
N LEU A 84 7.05 14.38 -3.94
CA LEU A 84 7.31 14.77 -2.55
C LEU A 84 8.69 15.42 -2.42
N SER A 85 8.80 16.53 -1.70
CA SER A 85 10.09 17.13 -1.36
C SER A 85 10.74 16.49 -0.13
N ALA A 86 12.04 16.77 0.08
CA ALA A 86 12.77 16.31 1.27
C ALA A 86 12.16 16.86 2.56
N GLU A 87 11.75 18.13 2.58
CA GLU A 87 11.14 18.80 3.73
C GLU A 87 9.75 18.26 4.04
N GLU A 88 9.00 17.85 3.01
CA GLU A 88 7.68 17.25 3.16
C GLU A 88 7.74 15.87 3.83
N LEU A 89 8.83 15.11 3.66
CA LEU A 89 8.92 13.76 4.20
C LEU A 89 8.80 13.74 5.73
N ASP A 90 9.36 14.72 6.43
CA ASP A 90 9.33 14.76 7.90
C ASP A 90 7.92 14.85 8.47
N ILE A 91 7.02 15.57 7.80
CA ILE A 91 5.62 15.74 8.20
C ILE A 91 4.67 14.70 7.58
N THR A 92 5.18 13.79 6.76
CA THR A 92 4.36 12.80 6.03
C THR A 92 4.15 11.54 6.86
N THR A 93 2.89 11.23 7.16
CA THR A 93 2.52 9.94 7.75
C THR A 93 2.48 8.89 6.65
N VAL A 94 3.12 7.74 6.90
CA VAL A 94 3.09 6.58 6.01
C VAL A 94 2.15 5.55 6.61
N GLU A 95 1.22 5.06 5.79
CA GLU A 95 0.35 3.93 6.10
C GLU A 95 0.57 2.82 5.07
N ILE A 96 0.51 1.57 5.51
CA ILE A 96 0.67 0.39 4.64
C ILE A 96 -0.53 -0.52 4.84
N SER A 97 -1.29 -0.73 3.77
CA SER A 97 -2.37 -1.71 3.70
C SER A 97 -1.85 -2.98 3.04
N LEU A 98 -1.55 -4.01 3.84
CA LEU A 98 -1.11 -5.30 3.33
C LEU A 98 -2.32 -6.14 2.94
N LEU A 99 -2.32 -6.68 1.72
CA LEU A 99 -3.46 -7.36 1.15
C LEU A 99 -3.38 -8.88 1.35
N SER A 100 -4.52 -9.50 1.63
CA SER A 100 -4.70 -10.92 1.42
C SER A 100 -4.85 -11.25 -0.07
N PRO A 101 -4.66 -12.51 -0.48
CA PRO A 101 -5.01 -12.94 -1.82
C PRO A 101 -6.48 -12.62 -2.14
N THR A 102 -6.73 -12.06 -3.32
CA THR A 102 -8.08 -11.75 -3.78
C THR A 102 -8.87 -13.05 -4.00
N THR A 103 -10.13 -13.04 -3.58
CA THR A 103 -11.05 -14.16 -3.76
C THR A 103 -12.24 -13.69 -4.58
N ALA A 104 -12.61 -14.45 -5.62
CA ALA A 104 -13.79 -14.15 -6.40
C ALA A 104 -15.05 -14.29 -5.54
N MET A 105 -15.98 -13.35 -5.68
CA MET A 105 -17.26 -13.36 -4.98
C MET A 105 -18.37 -13.63 -6.00
N ASP A 106 -19.07 -14.75 -5.83
CA ASP A 106 -20.24 -15.07 -6.63
C ASP A 106 -21.45 -14.29 -6.09
N VAL A 107 -22.00 -13.42 -6.94
CA VAL A 107 -23.09 -12.50 -6.59
C VAL A 107 -24.28 -12.74 -7.50
N ARG A 108 -25.45 -12.98 -6.91
CA ARG A 108 -26.70 -13.16 -7.67
C ARG A 108 -27.36 -11.83 -8.01
N ASP A 109 -27.42 -10.93 -7.04
CA ASP A 109 -28.01 -9.59 -7.12
C ASP A 109 -27.36 -8.65 -6.09
N GLU A 110 -27.78 -7.39 -6.06
CA GLU A 110 -27.24 -6.37 -5.16
C GLU A 110 -27.44 -6.72 -3.68
N ALA A 111 -28.60 -7.29 -3.32
CA ALA A 111 -28.89 -7.64 -1.93
C ALA A 111 -27.98 -8.77 -1.44
N ASP A 112 -27.70 -9.74 -2.31
CA ASP A 112 -26.74 -10.82 -2.06
C ASP A 112 -25.31 -10.29 -1.86
N ALA A 113 -24.88 -9.34 -2.70
CA ALA A 113 -23.57 -8.70 -2.57
C ALA A 113 -23.41 -8.01 -1.21
N LEU A 114 -24.39 -7.19 -0.82
CA LEU A 114 -24.37 -6.44 0.44
C LEU A 114 -24.39 -7.36 1.66
N ALA A 115 -25.04 -8.52 1.58
CA ALA A 115 -25.08 -9.49 2.66
C ALA A 115 -23.76 -10.26 2.83
N GLN A 116 -22.97 -10.41 1.76
CA GLN A 116 -21.68 -11.11 1.79
C GLN A 116 -20.52 -10.21 2.25
N MET A 117 -20.56 -8.91 1.95
CA MET A 117 -19.50 -7.95 2.30
C MET A 117 -19.50 -7.60 3.78
N ARG A 118 -18.30 -7.47 4.38
CA ARG A 118 -18.13 -7.02 5.76
C ARG A 118 -17.47 -5.63 5.79
N PRO A 119 -18.21 -4.58 6.13
CA PRO A 119 -17.65 -3.23 6.24
C PRO A 119 -16.48 -3.17 7.22
N ASN A 120 -15.45 -2.37 6.87
CA ASN A 120 -14.21 -2.20 7.66
C ASN A 120 -13.38 -3.48 7.82
N VAL A 121 -13.66 -4.52 7.04
CA VAL A 121 -12.90 -5.77 7.03
C VAL A 121 -12.48 -6.13 5.61
N ASP A 122 -13.41 -6.06 4.66
CA ASP A 122 -13.17 -6.47 3.28
C ASP A 122 -12.87 -5.25 2.40
N GLY A 123 -11.73 -5.29 1.71
CA GLY A 123 -11.46 -4.43 0.55
C GLY A 123 -12.12 -5.00 -0.70
N ILE A 124 -12.66 -4.14 -1.56
CA ILE A 124 -13.41 -4.55 -2.76
C ILE A 124 -12.66 -4.19 -4.02
N LEU A 125 -12.52 -5.16 -4.92
CA LEU A 125 -12.04 -4.99 -6.29
C LEU A 125 -13.22 -5.19 -7.25
N PHE A 126 -13.59 -4.13 -7.98
CA PHE A 126 -14.54 -4.25 -9.09
C PHE A 126 -13.78 -4.36 -10.41
N GLU A 127 -14.22 -5.30 -11.25
CA GLU A 127 -13.70 -5.47 -12.61
C GLU A 127 -14.84 -5.50 -13.62
N TYR A 128 -14.75 -4.67 -14.67
CA TYR A 128 -15.68 -4.67 -15.79
C TYR A 128 -14.92 -4.49 -17.10
N GLY A 129 -14.65 -5.59 -17.80
CA GLY A 129 -13.80 -5.59 -18.99
C GLY A 129 -12.39 -5.08 -18.67
N ARG A 130 -12.01 -3.91 -19.24
CA ARG A 130 -10.73 -3.25 -18.95
C ARG A 130 -10.76 -2.31 -17.74
N TYR A 131 -11.94 -2.02 -17.21
CA TYR A 131 -12.11 -1.09 -16.11
C TYR A 131 -11.93 -1.81 -14.79
N ARG A 132 -11.18 -1.20 -13.88
CA ARG A 132 -10.91 -1.72 -12.55
C ARG A 132 -11.00 -0.60 -11.53
N SER A 133 -11.56 -0.88 -10.36
CA SER A 133 -11.51 0.02 -9.21
C SER A 133 -11.31 -0.78 -7.93
N THR A 134 -10.63 -0.17 -6.96
CA THR A 134 -10.31 -0.80 -5.67
C THR A 134 -10.68 0.14 -4.54
N PHE A 135 -11.29 -0.43 -3.51
CA PHE A 135 -11.58 0.21 -2.24
C PHE A 135 -10.89 -0.59 -1.14
N LEU A 136 -10.09 0.09 -0.33
CA LEU A 136 -9.34 -0.50 0.78
C LEU A 136 -10.19 -0.55 2.06
#